data_AF-A0A9X8T4X5-F1
#
_entry.id   AF-A0A9X8T4X5-F1
#
_cell.length_a   1.000
_cell.length_b   1.000
_cell.length_c   1.000
_cell.angle_alpha   90.00
_cell.angle_beta   90.00
_cell.angle_gamma   90.00
#
_symmetry.space_group_name_H-M   'P 1'
#
loop_
_entity.id
_entity.type
_entity.pdbx_description
1 polymer ?
#
loop_
_entity_poly.entity_id
_entity_poly.type
_entity_poly.pdbx_seq_one_letter_code
_entity_poly.pdbx_strand_id
1 'polypeptide(L)'
;MTEKINIQEVLVVEGKDDTANLRRFYNVDTYETRGSAITEEDLERINRLNDLRGVIVLTDPDYNGERIRKLIMAAVPTARHAFLNRNEAVPSSKSKGRSLGVEHASFEDLQKALAKVTQQYDDESYFDIRQTDLIRLGLLMAADSRKRREYLGEKLRIGYANGKQLIKRLELFGITLAEVEEVMETYEG
;
A
#
# COMPACT_ATOMS: atom_id res chain seq x y z
N MET A 1 17.54 10.51 16.79
CA MET A 1 16.60 10.11 15.72
C MET A 1 15.77 8.99 16.33
N THR A 2 14.47 9.17 16.49
CA THR A 2 13.62 8.11 17.03
C THR A 2 13.59 6.97 16.01
N GLU A 3 14.01 5.77 16.40
CA GLU A 3 13.92 4.60 15.54
C GLU A 3 12.46 4.36 15.18
N LYS A 4 12.18 4.20 13.87
CA LYS A 4 10.83 3.92 13.39
C LYS A 4 10.55 2.43 13.54
N ILE A 5 9.31 2.10 13.87
CA ILE A 5 8.87 0.71 13.97
C ILE A 5 8.61 0.16 12.56
N ASN A 6 9.20 -0.98 12.22
CA ASN A 6 8.97 -1.63 10.94
C ASN A 6 7.62 -2.36 10.95
N ILE A 7 6.81 -2.15 9.90
CA ILE A 7 5.59 -2.92 9.62
C ILE A 7 5.75 -3.49 8.22
N GLN A 8 5.79 -4.82 8.12
CA GLN A 8 5.98 -5.49 6.84
C GLN A 8 4.72 -5.47 5.99
N GLU A 9 3.55 -5.50 6.62
CA GLU A 9 2.27 -5.64 5.94
C GLU A 9 1.82 -4.29 5.38
N VAL A 10 1.07 -4.34 4.27
CA VAL A 10 0.64 -3.11 3.61
C VAL A 10 -0.58 -2.53 4.31
N LEU A 11 -0.49 -1.25 4.69
CA LEU A 11 -1.62 -0.54 5.31
C LEU A 11 -2.52 0.08 4.24
N VAL A 12 -3.77 -0.35 4.17
CA VAL A 12 -4.77 0.29 3.30
C VAL A 12 -5.38 1.50 4.03
N VAL A 13 -5.26 2.69 3.45
CA VAL A 13 -5.66 3.99 4.02
C VAL A 13 -6.44 4.84 3.00
N GLU A 14 -7.14 5.87 3.43
CA GLU A 14 -8.01 6.69 2.57
C GLU A 14 -7.25 7.80 1.81
N GLY A 15 -6.15 8.29 2.38
CA GLY A 15 -5.48 9.44 1.84
C GLY A 15 -3.98 9.50 2.07
N LYS A 16 -3.38 10.49 1.38
CA LYS A 16 -1.95 10.81 1.51
C LYS A 16 -1.59 11.35 2.88
N ASP A 17 -2.53 12.03 3.54
CA ASP A 17 -2.31 12.58 4.87
C ASP A 17 -2.22 11.46 5.93
N ASP A 18 -2.98 10.37 5.76
CA ASP A 18 -2.85 9.15 6.56
C ASP A 18 -1.48 8.50 6.35
N THR A 19 -1.08 8.33 5.08
CA THR A 19 0.25 7.84 4.71
C THR A 19 1.34 8.70 5.36
N ALA A 20 1.19 10.02 5.32
CA ALA A 20 2.16 10.95 5.89
C ALA A 20 2.22 10.81 7.42
N ASN A 21 1.08 10.66 8.10
CA ASN A 21 1.05 10.49 9.55
C ASN A 21 1.69 9.16 9.98
N LEU A 22 1.35 8.05 9.31
CA LEU A 22 1.92 6.73 9.59
C LEU A 22 3.44 6.72 9.41
N ARG A 23 3.94 7.29 8.31
CA ARG A 23 5.38 7.34 8.01
C ARG A 23 6.20 8.22 8.96
N ARG A 24 5.57 9.00 9.85
CA ARG A 24 6.28 9.71 10.93
C ARG A 24 6.82 8.73 11.97
N PHE A 25 6.10 7.64 12.23
CA PHE A 25 6.37 6.72 13.32
C PHE A 25 6.81 5.33 12.83
N TYR A 26 6.33 4.92 11.67
CA TYR A 26 6.55 3.58 11.12
C TYR A 26 7.37 3.63 9.83
N ASN A 27 8.16 2.61 9.59
CA ASN A 27 8.66 2.26 8.27
C ASN A 27 7.67 1.26 7.67
N VAL A 28 6.78 1.77 6.82
CA VAL A 28 5.60 1.04 6.35
C VAL A 28 5.22 1.47 4.94
N ASP A 29 4.71 0.49 4.18
CA ASP A 29 4.10 0.68 2.89
C ASP A 29 2.59 0.86 3.02
N THR A 30 2.05 1.81 2.24
CA THR A 30 0.63 2.14 2.26
C THR A 30 0.00 1.97 0.88
N TYR A 31 -1.25 1.51 0.85
CA TYR A 31 -2.12 1.52 -0.32
C TYR A 31 -3.24 2.54 -0.10
N GLU A 32 -3.24 3.62 -0.88
CA GLU A 32 -4.20 4.72 -0.75
C GLU A 32 -5.44 4.44 -1.61
N THR A 33 -6.60 4.23 -0.99
CA THR A 33 -7.90 4.18 -1.67
C THR A 33 -8.30 5.63 -1.96
N ARG A 34 -8.40 6.04 -3.23
CA ARG A 34 -8.52 7.46 -3.67
C ARG A 34 -9.76 8.19 -3.10
N GLY A 35 -9.79 8.49 -1.80
CA GLY A 35 -10.97 8.98 -1.08
C GLY A 35 -12.05 7.90 -0.93
N SER A 36 -13.32 8.28 -1.15
CA SER A 36 -14.51 7.46 -0.88
C SER A 36 -14.85 6.41 -1.95
N ALA A 37 -14.06 6.30 -3.01
CA ALA A 37 -14.33 5.40 -4.13
C ALA A 37 -13.23 4.34 -4.26
N ILE A 38 -13.53 3.14 -3.78
CA ILE A 38 -12.75 1.92 -4.06
C ILE A 38 -13.38 1.22 -5.27
N THR A 39 -12.55 0.90 -6.27
CA THR A 39 -12.99 0.21 -7.50
C THR A 39 -12.79 -1.29 -7.40
N GLU A 40 -13.38 -2.08 -8.30
CA GLU A 40 -13.10 -3.52 -8.39
C GLU A 40 -11.61 -3.79 -8.64
N GLU A 41 -10.96 -2.97 -9.47
CA GLU A 41 -9.52 -3.07 -9.72
C GLU A 41 -8.68 -2.79 -8.44
N ASP A 42 -9.13 -1.90 -7.56
CA ASP A 42 -8.50 -1.69 -6.26
C ASP A 42 -8.68 -2.91 -5.35
N LEU A 43 -9.87 -3.52 -5.33
CA LEU A 43 -10.14 -4.72 -4.54
C LEU A 43 -9.28 -5.90 -5.01
N GLU A 44 -9.13 -6.11 -6.32
CA GLU A 44 -8.24 -7.14 -6.87
C GLU A 44 -6.78 -6.91 -6.48
N ARG A 45 -6.30 -5.66 -6.55
CA ARG A 45 -4.94 -5.30 -6.11
C ARG A 45 -4.74 -5.54 -4.62
N ILE A 46 -5.71 -5.15 -3.79
CA ILE A 46 -5.66 -5.36 -2.35
C ILE A 46 -5.66 -6.86 -2.02
N ASN A 47 -6.46 -7.67 -2.73
CA ASN A 47 -6.45 -9.12 -2.57
C ASN A 47 -5.05 -9.68 -2.85
N ARG A 48 -4.45 -9.28 -3.98
CA ARG A 48 -3.09 -9.73 -4.35
C ARG A 48 -2.03 -9.27 -3.35
N LEU A 49 -2.12 -8.04 -2.85
CA LEU A 49 -1.22 -7.55 -1.80
C LEU A 49 -1.37 -8.37 -0.52
N ASN A 50 -2.60 -8.74 -0.17
CA ASN A 50 -2.86 -9.57 1.01
C ASN A 50 -2.24 -10.97 0.88
N ASP A 51 -2.30 -11.58 -0.31
CA ASP A 51 -1.68 -12.88 -0.57
C ASP A 51 -0.14 -12.82 -0.51
N LEU A 52 0.47 -11.73 -1.00
CA LEU A 52 1.93 -11.60 -1.11
C LEU A 52 2.60 -11.10 0.19
N ARG A 53 2.01 -10.12 0.86
CA ARG A 53 2.62 -9.42 2.01
C ARG A 53 1.73 -9.36 3.25
N GLY A 54 0.45 -9.72 3.11
CA GLY A 54 -0.56 -9.39 4.09
C GLY A 54 -0.98 -7.92 4.02
N VAL A 55 -2.27 -7.69 4.26
CA VAL A 55 -2.87 -6.36 4.32
C VAL A 55 -3.50 -6.12 5.69
N ILE A 56 -3.35 -4.89 6.18
CA ILE A 56 -4.09 -4.38 7.33
C ILE A 56 -4.86 -3.14 6.88
N VAL A 57 -6.19 -3.18 6.99
CA VAL A 57 -7.06 -2.04 6.68
C VAL A 57 -7.13 -1.11 7.88
N LEU A 58 -6.74 0.15 7.69
CA LEU A 58 -6.80 1.22 8.67
C LEU A 58 -7.44 2.46 8.03
N THR A 59 -8.76 2.52 8.10
CA THR A 59 -9.61 3.59 7.55
C THR A 59 -10.14 4.50 8.66
N ASP A 60 -10.74 5.63 8.28
CA ASP A 60 -11.28 6.60 9.22
C ASP A 60 -12.52 6.05 9.96
N PRO A 61 -12.75 6.46 11.22
CA PRO A 61 -13.94 6.07 11.99
C PRO A 61 -15.17 6.91 11.62
N ASP A 62 -15.43 7.00 10.31
CA ASP A 62 -16.53 7.73 9.70
C ASP A 62 -17.37 6.83 8.76
N TYR A 63 -18.34 7.42 8.07
CA TYR A 63 -19.22 6.65 7.18
C TYR A 63 -18.49 6.12 5.93
N ASN A 64 -17.54 6.88 5.38
CA ASN A 64 -16.83 6.52 4.17
C ASN A 64 -15.81 5.43 4.45
N GLY A 65 -15.04 5.56 5.53
CA GLY A 65 -14.08 4.54 5.97
C GLY A 65 -14.76 3.21 6.27
N GLU A 66 -15.92 3.23 6.94
CA GLU A 66 -16.70 2.00 7.20
C GLU A 66 -17.23 1.37 5.90
N ARG A 67 -17.62 2.18 4.92
CA ARG A 67 -18.04 1.67 3.60
C ARG A 67 -16.88 1.02 2.84
N ILE A 68 -15.71 1.65 2.80
CA ILE A 68 -14.50 1.10 2.17
C ILE A 68 -14.13 -0.22 2.86
N ARG A 69 -14.11 -0.23 4.19
CA ARG A 69 -13.84 -1.42 5.00
C ARG A 69 -14.76 -2.59 4.65
N LYS A 70 -16.07 -2.36 4.55
CA LYS A 70 -17.04 -3.42 4.19
C LYS A 70 -16.80 -4.00 2.80
N LEU A 71 -16.45 -3.16 1.82
CA LEU A 71 -16.13 -3.61 0.47
C LEU A 71 -14.86 -4.48 0.46
N ILE A 72 -13.81 -4.06 1.17
CA ILE A 72 -12.58 -4.86 1.30
C ILE A 72 -12.85 -6.16 2.05
N MET A 73 -13.60 -6.13 3.15
CA MET A 73 -13.91 -7.33 3.94
C MET A 73 -14.70 -8.37 3.13
N ALA A 74 -15.59 -7.91 2.24
CA ALA A 74 -16.33 -8.79 1.34
C ALA A 74 -15.45 -9.40 0.24
N ALA A 75 -14.53 -8.60 -0.34
CA ALA A 75 -13.67 -9.04 -1.44
C ALA A 75 -12.44 -9.82 -0.96
N VAL A 76 -11.91 -9.50 0.22
CA VAL A 76 -10.66 -10.02 0.81
C VAL A 76 -10.92 -10.42 2.27
N PRO A 77 -11.65 -11.54 2.52
CA PRO A 77 -12.06 -11.92 3.88
C PRO A 77 -10.90 -12.22 4.83
N THR A 78 -9.71 -12.47 4.29
CA THR A 78 -8.48 -12.76 5.05
C THR A 78 -7.67 -11.51 5.40
N ALA A 79 -8.06 -10.33 4.90
CA ALA A 79 -7.42 -9.07 5.29
C ALA A 79 -7.59 -8.81 6.79
N ARG A 80 -6.55 -8.32 7.45
CA ARG A 80 -6.64 -7.90 8.86
C ARG A 80 -7.16 -6.47 8.95
N HIS A 81 -7.71 -6.13 10.10
CA HIS A 81 -8.42 -4.88 10.30
C HIS A 81 -7.99 -4.22 11.60
N ALA A 82 -7.37 -3.04 11.49
CA ALA A 82 -7.12 -2.14 12.60
C ALA A 82 -8.25 -1.11 12.71
N PHE A 83 -8.50 -0.62 13.92
CA PHE A 83 -9.59 0.31 14.20
C PHE A 83 -9.10 1.42 15.13
N LEU A 84 -9.50 2.66 14.82
CA LEU A 84 -9.41 3.81 15.71
C LEU A 84 -10.81 4.14 16.24
N ASN A 85 -10.89 4.56 17.49
CA ASN A 85 -12.11 5.17 18.01
C ASN A 85 -12.24 6.60 17.50
N ARG A 86 -13.47 7.11 17.47
CA ARG A 86 -13.72 8.49 16.99
C ARG A 86 -12.92 9.55 17.74
N ASN A 87 -12.78 9.40 19.06
CA ASN A 87 -12.01 10.32 19.91
C ASN A 87 -10.49 10.20 19.72
N GLU A 88 -10.00 9.13 19.09
CA GLU A 88 -8.58 8.89 18.77
C GLU A 88 -8.20 9.45 17.39
N ALA A 89 -9.20 9.86 16.59
CA ALA A 89 -9.04 10.39 15.24
C ALA A 89 -9.44 11.89 15.15
N VAL A 90 -9.57 12.59 16.28
CA VAL A 90 -9.96 14.02 16.30
C VAL A 90 -8.75 14.93 16.07
N PRO A 91 -8.92 16.07 15.39
CA PRO A 91 -7.85 17.03 15.19
C PRO A 91 -7.47 17.70 16.51
N SER A 92 -6.16 17.91 16.69
CA SER A 92 -5.58 18.55 17.88
C SER A 92 -5.94 20.02 18.06
N SER A 93 -6.51 20.68 17.05
CA SER A 93 -7.01 22.05 17.13
C SER A 93 -8.40 22.19 16.51
N LYS A 94 -9.30 22.89 17.21
CA LYS A 94 -10.66 23.23 16.73
C LYS A 94 -10.66 24.06 15.43
N SER A 95 -9.53 24.67 15.06
CA SER A 95 -9.37 25.46 13.84
C SER A 95 -9.05 24.63 12.58
N LYS A 96 -8.70 23.34 12.72
CA LYS A 96 -8.33 22.45 11.59
C LYS A 96 -9.50 21.69 10.97
N GLY A 97 -10.74 22.07 11.30
CA GLY A 97 -11.95 21.37 10.85
C GLY A 97 -12.38 20.27 11.84
N ARG A 98 -13.55 19.67 11.59
CA ARG A 98 -14.10 18.55 12.38
C ARG A 98 -13.86 17.19 11.72
N SER A 99 -12.94 17.10 10.75
CA SER A 99 -12.63 15.85 10.06
C SER A 99 -12.05 14.86 11.06
N LEU A 100 -12.61 13.65 11.07
CA LEU A 100 -12.06 12.53 11.83
C LEU A 100 -11.17 11.75 10.88
N GLY A 101 -9.93 11.45 11.24
CA GLY A 101 -9.13 10.58 10.40
C GLY A 101 -7.81 10.10 10.98
N VAL A 102 -7.22 9.11 10.31
CA VAL A 102 -5.92 8.51 10.65
C VAL A 102 -4.81 9.56 10.63
N GLU A 103 -4.91 10.57 9.78
CA GLU A 103 -4.02 11.74 9.74
C GLU A 103 -3.91 12.51 11.07
N HIS A 104 -4.89 12.39 11.97
CA HIS A 104 -4.91 13.10 13.25
C HIS A 104 -4.53 12.22 14.45
N ALA A 105 -4.44 10.90 14.25
CA ALA A 105 -4.16 9.96 15.32
C ALA A 105 -2.76 10.16 15.92
N SER A 106 -2.68 10.05 17.24
CA SER A 106 -1.41 10.09 17.95
C SER A 106 -0.62 8.80 17.76
N PHE A 107 0.68 8.82 18.08
CA PHE A 107 1.49 7.60 18.06
C PHE A 107 0.90 6.51 18.97
N GLU A 108 0.45 6.88 20.17
CA GLU A 108 -0.12 5.92 21.13
C GLU A 108 -1.39 5.26 20.60
N ASP A 109 -2.26 6.04 19.96
CA ASP A 109 -3.50 5.53 19.35
C ASP A 109 -3.23 4.61 18.17
N LEU A 110 -2.30 5.01 17.29
CA LEU A 110 -1.86 4.17 16.16
C LEU A 110 -1.21 2.88 16.65
N GLN A 111 -0.34 2.95 17.65
CA GLN A 111 0.32 1.79 18.22
C GLN A 111 -0.69 0.83 18.85
N LYS A 112 -1.67 1.36 19.59
CA LYS A 112 -2.76 0.58 20.17
C LYS A 112 -3.62 -0.11 19.11
N ALA A 113 -3.93 0.58 18.01
CA ALA A 113 -4.72 0.04 16.91
C ALA A 113 -3.97 -1.06 16.14
N LEU A 114 -2.66 -0.90 15.93
CA LEU A 114 -1.84 -1.79 15.11
C LEU A 114 -1.25 -2.97 15.89
N ALA A 115 -0.91 -2.81 17.17
CA ALA A 115 -0.17 -3.81 17.95
C ALA A 115 -0.85 -5.19 18.07
N LYS A 116 -2.18 -5.25 17.91
CA LYS A 116 -2.93 -6.52 17.96
C LYS A 116 -3.00 -7.24 16.61
N VAL A 117 -2.74 -6.52 15.53
CA VAL A 117 -2.95 -7.00 14.17
C VAL A 117 -1.69 -7.09 13.35
N THR A 118 -0.60 -6.42 13.73
CA THR A 118 0.71 -6.60 13.09
C THR A 118 1.40 -7.86 13.61
N GLN A 119 2.02 -8.63 12.73
CA GLN A 119 2.93 -9.70 13.15
C GLN A 119 4.34 -9.10 13.27
N GLN A 120 5.00 -9.29 14.41
CA GLN A 120 6.41 -8.95 14.54
C GLN A 120 7.23 -10.02 13.80
N TYR A 121 7.69 -9.69 12.60
CA TYR A 121 8.68 -10.48 11.88
C TYR A 121 10.02 -9.75 11.93
N ASP A 122 11.09 -10.51 12.21
CA ASP A 122 12.46 -10.03 12.31
C ASP A 122 13.21 -9.99 10.97
N ASP A 123 12.55 -10.31 9.85
CA ASP A 123 13.23 -10.40 8.56
C ASP A 123 13.18 -9.07 7.78
N GLU A 124 14.35 -8.59 7.38
CA GLU A 124 14.48 -7.51 6.41
C GLU A 124 13.90 -7.97 5.06
N SER A 125 12.86 -7.29 4.58
CA SER A 125 12.36 -7.43 3.21
C SER A 125 13.46 -7.01 2.22
N TYR A 126 14.15 -7.98 1.61
CA TYR A 126 15.12 -7.73 0.54
C TYR A 126 14.41 -7.47 -0.80
N PHE A 127 14.14 -6.21 -1.10
CA PHE A 127 13.80 -5.79 -2.46
C PHE A 127 15.08 -5.82 -3.33
N ASP A 128 15.12 -6.67 -4.35
CA ASP A 128 16.33 -7.00 -5.12
C ASP A 128 16.45 -6.25 -6.47
N ILE A 129 15.43 -5.51 -6.87
CA ILE A 129 15.37 -4.83 -8.18
C ILE A 129 16.00 -3.43 -8.11
N ARG A 130 16.95 -3.14 -9.00
CA ARG A 130 17.55 -1.82 -9.17
C ARG A 130 17.03 -1.14 -10.44
N GLN A 131 17.19 0.18 -10.50
CA GLN A 131 16.81 0.95 -11.68
C GLN A 131 17.54 0.50 -12.96
N THR A 132 18.78 0.05 -12.84
CA THR A 132 19.58 -0.50 -13.95
C THR A 132 18.96 -1.75 -14.56
N ASP A 133 18.31 -2.58 -13.75
CA ASP A 133 17.65 -3.80 -14.22
C ASP A 133 16.42 -3.44 -15.07
N LEU A 134 15.67 -2.42 -14.65
CA LEU A 134 14.53 -1.90 -15.42
C LEU A 134 14.95 -1.29 -16.76
N ILE A 135 16.13 -0.67 -16.84
CA ILE A 135 16.70 -0.21 -18.12
C ILE A 135 17.10 -1.40 -18.99
N ARG A 136 17.79 -2.40 -18.40
CA ARG A 136 18.21 -3.63 -19.09
C ARG A 136 17.03 -4.36 -19.73
N LEU A 137 15.89 -4.42 -19.04
CA LEU A 137 14.66 -5.08 -19.51
C LEU A 137 13.83 -4.22 -20.49
N GLY A 138 14.29 -3.01 -20.83
CA GLY A 138 13.57 -2.08 -21.70
C GLY A 138 12.31 -1.46 -21.07
N LEU A 139 12.11 -1.62 -19.75
CA LEU A 139 10.98 -1.01 -19.03
C LEU A 139 11.19 0.50 -18.83
N LEU A 140 12.43 0.98 -18.99
CA LEU A 140 12.84 2.37 -19.00
C LEU A 140 13.73 2.67 -20.21
N MET A 141 13.64 3.91 -20.72
CA MET A 141 14.51 4.47 -21.79
C MET A 141 14.47 3.76 -23.16
N ALA A 142 13.60 2.77 -23.37
CA ALA A 142 13.31 2.17 -24.68
C ALA A 142 12.11 2.82 -25.38
N ALA A 143 12.04 2.76 -26.70
CA ALA A 143 10.94 3.33 -27.49
C ALA A 143 9.57 2.71 -27.15
N ASP A 144 9.55 1.43 -26.83
CA ASP A 144 8.37 0.63 -26.47
C ASP A 144 8.18 0.47 -24.95
N SER A 145 8.95 1.20 -24.11
CA SER A 145 8.90 1.09 -22.64
C SER A 145 7.48 1.18 -22.06
N ARG A 146 6.61 1.97 -22.68
CA ARG A 146 5.22 2.11 -22.24
C ARG A 146 4.46 0.80 -22.41
N LYS A 147 4.53 0.18 -23.59
CA LYS A 147 3.86 -1.09 -23.89
C LYS A 147 4.37 -2.22 -22.99
N ARG A 148 5.69 -2.29 -22.80
CA ARG A 148 6.32 -3.24 -21.87
C ARG A 148 5.80 -3.09 -20.43
N ARG A 149 5.64 -1.84 -19.96
CA ARG A 149 5.08 -1.57 -18.62
C ARG A 149 3.59 -1.87 -18.51
N GLU A 150 2.82 -1.65 -19.57
CA GLU A 150 1.42 -2.04 -19.64
C GLU A 150 1.29 -3.56 -19.57
N TYR A 151 2.05 -4.30 -20.40
CA TYR A 151 2.11 -5.76 -20.40
C TYR A 151 2.52 -6.34 -19.04
N LEU A 152 3.63 -5.87 -18.47
CA LEU A 152 4.13 -6.31 -17.17
C LEU A 152 3.10 -6.06 -16.07
N GLY A 153 2.49 -4.86 -16.06
CA GLY A 153 1.49 -4.47 -15.08
C GLY A 153 0.22 -5.33 -15.13
N GLU A 154 -0.19 -5.75 -16.33
CA GLU A 154 -1.31 -6.66 -16.56
C GLU A 154 -0.98 -8.09 -16.14
N LYS A 155 0.15 -8.64 -16.58
CA LYS A 155 0.56 -10.01 -16.27
C LYS A 155 0.79 -10.22 -14.77
N LEU A 156 1.46 -9.27 -14.13
CA LEU A 156 1.64 -9.29 -12.68
C LEU A 156 0.39 -8.77 -11.93
N ARG A 157 -0.67 -8.32 -12.60
CA ARG A 157 -1.87 -7.74 -11.94
C ARG A 157 -1.54 -6.67 -10.88
N ILE A 158 -0.47 -5.90 -11.11
CA ILE A 158 -0.09 -4.75 -10.27
C ILE A 158 -0.64 -3.44 -10.85
N GLY A 159 -1.21 -3.50 -12.05
CA GLY A 159 -1.70 -2.34 -12.78
C GLY A 159 -0.60 -1.49 -13.38
N TYR A 160 -0.98 -0.57 -14.26
CA TYR A 160 -0.02 0.29 -14.93
C TYR A 160 0.65 1.28 -13.96
N ALA A 161 1.97 1.41 -14.08
CA ALA A 161 2.76 2.45 -13.44
C ALA A 161 3.67 3.15 -14.46
N ASN A 162 3.86 4.46 -14.28
CA ASN A 162 4.89 5.17 -15.02
C ASN A 162 6.30 4.69 -14.61
N GLY A 163 7.34 4.96 -15.40
CA GLY A 163 8.69 4.45 -15.12
C GLY A 163 9.22 4.80 -13.72
N LYS A 164 8.91 6.00 -13.20
CA LYS A 164 9.30 6.44 -11.84
C LYS A 164 8.55 5.69 -10.74
N GLN A 165 7.31 5.30 -11.01
CA GLN A 165 6.45 4.60 -10.05
C GLN A 165 6.57 3.08 -10.14
N LEU A 166 7.06 2.53 -11.25
CA LEU A 166 7.14 1.09 -11.46
C LEU A 166 7.99 0.42 -10.38
N ILE A 167 9.20 0.92 -10.10
CA ILE A 167 10.08 0.33 -9.08
C ILE A 167 9.42 0.31 -7.71
N LYS A 168 8.78 1.42 -7.31
CA LYS A 168 8.03 1.52 -6.05
C LYS A 168 6.85 0.58 -6.01
N ARG A 169 6.26 0.27 -7.17
CA ARG A 169 5.14 -0.65 -7.27
C ARG A 169 5.60 -2.10 -7.19
N LEU A 170 6.74 -2.43 -7.81
CA LEU A 170 7.35 -3.76 -7.66
C LEU A 170 7.73 -3.99 -6.20
N GLU A 171 8.34 -3.00 -5.55
CA GLU A 171 8.68 -3.02 -4.12
C GLU A 171 7.43 -3.18 -3.25
N LEU A 172 6.38 -2.38 -3.49
CA LEU A 172 5.12 -2.47 -2.75
C LEU A 172 4.51 -3.88 -2.81
N PHE A 173 4.53 -4.51 -3.98
CA PHE A 173 3.98 -5.86 -4.17
C PHE A 173 4.97 -6.97 -3.81
N GLY A 174 6.20 -6.65 -3.39
CA GLY A 174 7.22 -7.64 -3.07
C GLY A 174 7.65 -8.47 -4.29
N ILE A 175 7.56 -7.91 -5.49
CA ILE A 175 7.92 -8.62 -6.73
C ILE A 175 9.44 -8.65 -6.86
N THR A 176 9.97 -9.84 -7.06
CA THR A 176 11.40 -10.12 -7.23
C THR A 176 11.87 -9.84 -8.66
N LEU A 177 13.18 -9.63 -8.83
CA LEU A 177 13.76 -9.48 -10.17
C LEU A 177 13.48 -10.72 -11.05
N ALA A 178 13.57 -11.92 -10.47
CA ALA A 178 13.31 -13.17 -11.17
C ALA A 178 11.88 -13.25 -11.75
N GLU A 179 10.87 -12.85 -10.98
CA GLU A 179 9.47 -12.81 -11.46
C GLU A 179 9.28 -11.81 -12.60
N VAL A 180 9.96 -10.66 -12.54
CA VAL A 180 9.91 -9.67 -13.63
C VAL A 180 10.56 -10.24 -14.89
N GLU A 181 11.71 -10.90 -14.76
CA GLU A 181 12.41 -11.52 -15.89
C GLU A 181 11.57 -12.60 -16.56
N GLU A 182 11.00 -13.51 -15.77
CA GLU A 182 10.12 -14.59 -16.26
C GLU A 182 8.93 -14.03 -17.06
N VAL A 183 8.26 -12.99 -16.55
CA VAL A 183 7.16 -12.36 -17.29
C VAL A 183 7.66 -11.72 -18.59
N MET A 184 8.81 -11.05 -18.55
CA MET A 184 9.34 -10.33 -19.71
C MET A 184 9.90 -11.25 -20.80
N GLU A 185 10.25 -12.51 -20.50
CA GLU A 185 10.62 -13.52 -21.51
C GLU A 185 9.48 -13.81 -22.50
N THR A 186 8.24 -13.70 -22.04
CA THR A 186 7.04 -13.96 -22.85
C THR A 186 6.52 -12.73 -23.60
N TYR A 187 7.23 -11.59 -23.53
CA TYR A 187 6.80 -10.36 -24.18
C TYR A 187 7.12 -10.38 -25.69
N GLU A 188 6.08 -10.51 -26.51
CA GLU A 188 6.13 -10.31 -27.95
C GLU A 188 5.66 -8.87 -28.26
N GLY A 189 6.60 -8.01 -28.71
CA GLY A 189 6.43 -6.55 -28.84
C GLY A 189 5.69 -6.05 -30.08
#